data_AF-A0A954ME14-F1
#
_entry.id   AF-A0A954ME14-F1
#
_cell.length_a   1.000
_cell.length_b   1.000
_cell.length_c   1.000
_cell.angle_alpha   90.00
_cell.angle_beta   90.00
_cell.angle_gamma   90.00
#
_symmetry.space_group_name_H-M   'P 1'
#
loop_
_entity.id
_entity.type
_entity.pdbx_description
1 polymer ?
#
loop_
_entity_poly.entity_id
_entity_poly.type
_entity_poly.pdbx_seq_one_letter_code
_entity_poly.pdbx_strand_id
1 'polypeptide(L)'
;MRSPALAIVASLVLGAVPSVSSAEDKAAVHTISFGELIDRNTNENVDAAKALDDGDKISVTDLGKNDQISDNLVEIRLKTGTKMWWKGIVLYSNSKGHERIVELTDADSKETASKVIKYSEIETKRLCFSKAKALGVRADMYELLDASKHLKPGHSYLFIWHKD
;
A
#
# COMPACT_ATOMS: atom_id res chain seq x y z
N MET A 1 -10.82 -38.87 -59.77
CA MET A 1 -9.76 -38.88 -58.73
C MET A 1 -9.88 -37.61 -57.93
N ARG A 2 -9.99 -37.75 -56.61
CA ARG A 2 -10.04 -36.67 -55.63
C ARG A 2 -8.62 -36.18 -55.34
N SER A 3 -8.43 -34.87 -55.24
CA SER A 3 -7.60 -34.24 -54.20
C SER A 3 -7.99 -32.76 -54.05
N PRO A 4 -8.40 -32.32 -52.84
CA PRO A 4 -8.67 -30.93 -52.49
C PRO A 4 -7.47 -30.32 -51.74
N ALA A 5 -7.68 -29.09 -51.21
CA ALA A 5 -6.90 -28.34 -50.22
C ALA A 5 -6.10 -27.15 -50.81
N LEU A 6 -6.01 -25.98 -50.21
CA LEU A 6 -6.26 -25.57 -48.82
C LEU A 6 -6.56 -24.06 -48.81
N ALA A 7 -7.70 -23.62 -48.28
CA ALA A 7 -7.94 -22.21 -47.98
C ALA A 7 -7.61 -21.98 -46.50
N ILE A 8 -6.57 -21.19 -46.24
CA ILE A 8 -6.21 -20.78 -44.88
C ILE A 8 -7.15 -19.63 -44.49
N VAL A 9 -8.14 -19.93 -43.64
CA VAL A 9 -8.96 -18.92 -42.99
C VAL A 9 -8.16 -18.38 -41.80
N ALA A 10 -7.68 -17.15 -41.91
CA ALA A 10 -7.08 -16.42 -40.81
C ALA A 10 -8.19 -15.97 -39.84
N SER A 11 -8.39 -16.71 -38.76
CA SER A 11 -9.25 -16.29 -37.66
C SER A 11 -8.54 -15.20 -36.85
N LEU A 12 -8.92 -13.93 -37.07
CA LEU A 12 -8.68 -12.87 -36.09
C LEU A 12 -9.51 -13.17 -34.84
N VAL A 13 -8.87 -13.75 -33.83
CA VAL A 13 -9.41 -13.72 -32.48
C VAL A 13 -9.24 -12.28 -31.98
N LEU A 14 -10.28 -11.47 -32.15
CA LEU A 14 -10.49 -10.26 -31.37
C LEU A 14 -10.68 -10.71 -29.92
N GLY A 15 -9.57 -10.96 -29.24
CA GLY A 15 -9.55 -11.10 -27.79
C GLY A 15 -10.01 -9.77 -27.22
N ALA A 16 -11.24 -9.73 -26.72
CA ALA A 16 -11.69 -8.65 -25.87
C ALA A 16 -10.68 -8.55 -24.72
N VAL A 17 -9.83 -7.53 -24.76
CA VAL A 17 -9.05 -7.12 -23.60
C VAL A 17 -10.10 -6.85 -22.53
N PRO A 18 -10.12 -7.58 -21.40
CA PRO A 18 -11.00 -7.19 -20.32
C PRO A 18 -10.58 -5.77 -19.95
N SER A 19 -11.45 -4.81 -20.27
CA SER A 19 -11.38 -3.47 -19.72
C SER A 19 -11.25 -3.66 -18.21
N VAL A 20 -10.11 -3.30 -17.65
CA VAL A 20 -9.87 -3.30 -16.21
C VAL A 20 -11.01 -2.48 -15.63
N SER A 21 -12.00 -3.17 -15.10
CA SER A 21 -13.16 -2.55 -14.49
C SER A 21 -12.63 -1.64 -13.39
N SER A 22 -13.14 -0.42 -13.42
CA SER A 22 -13.15 0.57 -12.35
C SER A 22 -12.64 0.01 -11.02
N ALA A 23 -11.62 0.66 -10.45
CA ALA A 23 -11.19 0.46 -9.07
C ALA A 23 -12.31 0.87 -8.12
N GLU A 24 -13.40 0.10 -8.13
CA GLU A 24 -14.48 0.13 -7.16
C GLU A 24 -13.93 -0.54 -5.90
N ASP A 25 -13.57 0.32 -4.94
CA ASP A 25 -13.63 0.10 -3.49
C ASP A 25 -13.43 -1.36 -3.03
N LYS A 26 -12.33 -2.00 -3.45
CA LYS A 26 -11.98 -3.31 -2.91
C LYS A 26 -11.57 -3.10 -1.47
N ALA A 27 -12.32 -3.72 -0.56
CA ALA A 27 -11.92 -3.81 0.84
C ALA A 27 -10.51 -4.40 0.91
N ALA A 28 -9.70 -3.91 1.86
CA ALA A 28 -8.42 -4.54 2.12
C ALA A 28 -8.66 -6.00 2.53
N VAL A 29 -7.74 -6.90 2.18
CA VAL A 29 -7.91 -8.33 2.49
C VAL A 29 -8.04 -8.57 3.99
N HIS A 30 -7.33 -7.79 4.79
CA HIS A 30 -7.30 -7.86 6.24
C HIS A 30 -7.46 -6.46 6.86
N THR A 31 -7.85 -6.44 8.12
CA THR A 31 -7.90 -5.22 8.95
C THR A 31 -6.93 -5.37 10.12
N ILE A 32 -6.24 -4.28 10.45
CA ILE A 32 -5.26 -4.22 11.54
C ILE A 32 -5.49 -2.97 12.39
N SER A 33 -4.98 -3.01 13.61
CA SER A 33 -4.97 -1.86 14.53
C SER A 33 -3.56 -1.29 14.66
N PHE A 34 -3.48 0.00 15.00
CA PHE A 34 -2.21 0.71 15.19
C PHE A 34 -1.39 0.05 16.28
N GLY A 35 -2.03 -0.40 17.36
CA GLY A 35 -1.39 -1.12 18.46
C GLY A 35 -0.67 -2.40 18.04
N GLU A 36 -1.08 -3.04 16.93
CA GLU A 36 -0.40 -4.22 16.39
C GLU A 36 0.86 -3.88 15.59
N LEU A 37 0.98 -2.64 15.13
CA LEU A 37 2.13 -2.14 14.40
C LEU A 37 3.18 -1.49 15.30
N ILE A 38 2.83 -1.12 16.54
CA ILE A 38 3.77 -0.42 17.44
C ILE A 38 5.00 -1.29 17.66
N ASP A 39 6.15 -0.78 17.20
CA ASP A 39 7.42 -1.39 17.53
C ASP A 39 7.79 -1.02 18.98
N ARG A 40 7.84 -2.03 19.86
CA ARG A 40 8.27 -1.82 21.25
C ARG A 40 9.79 -1.80 21.39
N ASN A 41 10.53 -2.14 20.34
CA ASN A 41 11.98 -2.03 20.28
C ASN A 41 12.33 -1.06 19.15
N THR A 42 12.73 0.16 19.49
CA THR A 42 13.12 1.22 18.54
C THR A 42 14.32 0.89 17.63
N ASN A 43 14.86 -0.31 17.72
CA ASN A 43 15.92 -0.81 16.85
C ASN A 43 15.22 -1.59 15.74
N GLU A 44 15.50 -1.25 14.47
CA GLU A 44 14.95 -1.82 13.22
C GLU A 44 15.07 -3.36 13.09
N ASN A 45 14.64 -4.09 14.10
CA ASN A 45 14.88 -5.50 14.28
C ASN A 45 13.63 -6.22 13.77
N VAL A 46 13.76 -6.79 12.57
CA VAL A 46 12.72 -7.52 11.84
C VAL A 46 12.01 -8.58 12.69
N ASP A 47 12.68 -9.11 13.72
CA ASP A 47 12.13 -10.14 14.60
C ASP A 47 11.20 -9.61 15.70
N ALA A 48 11.21 -8.30 15.99
CA ALA A 48 10.33 -7.69 16.99
C ALA A 48 8.93 -7.38 16.44
N ALA A 49 8.80 -7.18 15.12
CA ALA A 49 7.51 -6.93 14.49
C ALA A 49 6.62 -8.18 14.49
N LYS A 50 5.36 -8.01 14.92
CA LYS A 50 4.33 -9.06 14.88
C LYS A 50 4.06 -9.44 13.43
N ALA A 51 3.97 -10.74 13.15
CA ALA A 51 3.50 -11.21 11.86
C ALA A 51 2.01 -10.94 11.69
N LEU A 52 1.64 -10.39 10.54
CA LEU A 52 0.27 -10.16 10.11
C LEU A 52 -0.27 -11.39 9.38
N ASP A 53 -1.56 -11.40 9.07
CA ASP A 53 -2.28 -12.57 8.56
C ASP A 53 -1.69 -13.19 7.27
N ASP A 54 -1.22 -12.36 6.32
CA ASP A 54 -0.55 -12.82 5.09
C ASP A 54 0.94 -13.15 5.28
N GLY A 55 1.44 -13.15 6.52
CA GLY A 55 2.85 -13.40 6.86
C GLY A 55 3.75 -12.15 6.85
N ASP A 56 3.24 -11.03 6.34
CA ASP A 56 3.96 -9.75 6.33
C ASP A 56 4.32 -9.29 7.75
N LYS A 57 5.40 -8.52 7.85
CA LYS A 57 5.76 -7.81 9.09
C LYS A 57 5.85 -6.32 8.82
N ILE A 58 4.95 -5.55 9.43
CA ILE A 58 4.92 -4.09 9.34
C ILE A 58 5.04 -3.53 10.75
N SER A 59 5.88 -2.51 10.93
CA SER A 59 5.90 -1.73 12.17
C SER A 59 5.71 -0.24 11.92
N VAL A 60 5.37 0.50 12.98
CA VAL A 60 5.23 1.95 12.98
C VAL A 60 5.98 2.56 14.15
N THR A 61 6.66 3.66 13.86
CA THR A 61 7.31 4.53 14.85
C THR A 61 6.75 5.95 14.71
N ASP A 62 6.22 6.49 15.81
CA ASP A 62 5.96 7.94 15.93
C ASP A 62 7.30 8.65 16.10
N LEU A 63 7.69 9.46 15.11
CA LEU A 63 8.94 10.23 15.13
C LEU A 63 8.79 11.52 15.94
N GLY A 64 7.61 11.76 16.53
CA GLY A 64 7.28 12.94 17.30
C GLY A 64 6.79 14.11 16.46
N LYS A 65 6.67 15.26 17.12
CA LYS A 65 6.29 16.52 16.47
C LYS A 65 7.35 16.91 15.45
N ASN A 66 6.89 17.28 14.25
CA ASN A 66 7.72 17.80 13.19
C ASN A 66 7.43 19.29 13.00
N ASP A 67 8.33 20.14 13.48
CA ASP A 67 8.19 21.60 13.44
C ASP A 67 8.23 22.18 12.02
N GLN A 68 8.50 21.36 11.00
CA GLN A 68 8.50 21.77 9.58
C GLN A 68 7.13 21.58 8.90
N ILE A 69 6.15 20.96 9.57
CA ILE A 69 4.78 20.79 9.05
C ILE A 69 3.76 21.48 9.94
N SER A 70 2.65 21.93 9.34
CA SER A 70 1.58 22.61 10.07
C SER A 70 0.84 21.67 11.02
N ASP A 71 0.28 22.22 12.10
CA ASP A 71 -0.56 21.53 13.11
C ASP A 71 -1.91 21.01 12.53
N ASN A 72 -2.12 21.00 11.22
CA ASN A 72 -3.24 20.33 10.55
C ASN A 72 -2.79 19.29 9.52
N LEU A 73 -1.48 19.01 9.44
CA LEU A 73 -0.88 18.05 8.52
C LEU A 73 -0.26 16.88 9.29
N VAL A 74 -0.08 15.76 8.61
CA VAL A 74 0.67 14.61 9.11
C VAL A 74 1.65 14.18 8.03
N GLU A 75 2.88 13.88 8.41
CA GLU A 75 3.84 13.26 7.50
C GLU A 75 3.80 11.73 7.65
N ILE A 76 3.54 11.05 6.55
CA ILE A 76 3.56 9.59 6.46
C ILE A 76 4.79 9.19 5.68
N ARG A 77 5.62 8.32 6.28
CA ARG A 77 6.80 7.74 5.64
C ARG A 77 6.64 6.24 5.55
N LEU A 78 7.09 5.68 4.43
CA LEU A 78 7.20 4.23 4.23
C LEU A 78 8.67 3.91 3.95
N LYS A 79 9.23 2.98 4.72
CA LYS A 79 10.50 2.31 4.47
C LYS A 79 10.22 0.84 4.16
N THR A 80 10.96 0.27 3.23
CA THR A 80 10.91 -1.17 2.93
C THR A 80 12.25 -1.81 3.25
N GLY A 81 12.23 -3.08 3.67
CA GLY A 81 13.43 -3.92 3.66
C GLY A 81 14.02 -4.09 2.25
N THR A 82 15.20 -4.71 2.16
CA THR A 82 15.89 -4.92 0.87
C THR A 82 15.09 -5.84 -0.07
N LYS A 83 15.02 -5.43 -1.36
CA LYS A 83 14.44 -6.16 -2.50
C LYS A 83 12.98 -6.60 -2.33
N MET A 84 12.03 -5.70 -2.58
CA MET A 84 10.59 -6.00 -2.65
C MET A 84 9.93 -5.28 -3.84
N TRP A 85 9.12 -6.01 -4.62
CA TRP A 85 8.55 -5.55 -5.90
C TRP A 85 7.92 -4.15 -5.86
N TRP A 86 6.74 -4.00 -5.24
CA TRP A 86 6.06 -2.72 -5.03
C TRP A 86 5.29 -2.78 -3.72
N LYS A 87 5.43 -1.72 -2.90
CA LYS A 87 4.66 -1.49 -1.68
C LYS A 87 4.14 -0.06 -1.67
N GLY A 88 3.01 0.18 -1.04
CA GLY A 88 2.50 1.54 -0.90
C GLY A 88 1.53 1.70 0.26
N ILE A 89 1.35 2.96 0.66
CA ILE A 89 0.26 3.39 1.55
C ILE A 89 -0.71 4.20 0.72
N VAL A 90 -1.99 3.86 0.81
CA VAL A 90 -3.07 4.36 -0.03
C VAL A 90 -4.20 4.89 0.85
N LEU A 91 -4.80 6.02 0.49
CA LEU A 91 -6.02 6.53 1.10
C LEU A 91 -7.21 6.32 0.18
N TYR A 92 -8.24 5.64 0.68
CA TYR A 92 -9.52 5.47 -0.03
C TYR A 92 -10.55 6.45 0.50
N SER A 93 -11.16 7.23 -0.39
CA SER A 93 -12.31 8.06 -0.05
C SER A 93 -13.61 7.31 -0.35
N ASN A 94 -14.62 7.49 0.48
CA ASN A 94 -15.95 6.92 0.26
C ASN A 94 -16.68 7.50 -0.98
N SER A 95 -16.17 8.60 -1.57
CA SER A 95 -16.84 9.34 -2.64
C SER A 95 -16.00 9.51 -3.90
N LYS A 96 -14.71 9.22 -3.84
CA LYS A 96 -13.74 9.37 -4.92
C LYS A 96 -12.78 8.19 -4.82
N GLY A 97 -12.21 7.77 -5.95
CA GLY A 97 -11.25 6.67 -5.99
C GLY A 97 -10.05 6.85 -5.04
N HIS A 98 -9.12 5.92 -5.09
CA HIS A 98 -7.99 5.92 -4.17
C HIS A 98 -6.91 6.94 -4.53
N GLU A 99 -6.24 7.45 -3.52
CA GLU A 99 -5.04 8.27 -3.63
C GLU A 99 -3.84 7.52 -3.06
N ARG A 100 -2.79 7.37 -3.86
CA ARG A 100 -1.53 6.78 -3.37
C ARG A 100 -0.73 7.85 -2.66
N ILE A 101 -0.39 7.58 -1.39
CA ILE A 101 0.27 8.55 -0.53
C ILE A 101 1.78 8.39 -0.63
N VAL A 102 2.25 7.17 -0.44
CA VAL A 102 3.66 6.81 -0.63
C VAL A 102 3.74 5.48 -1.36
N GLU A 103 4.69 5.37 -2.27
CA GLU A 103 4.97 4.16 -3.03
C GLU A 103 6.48 3.93 -3.03
N LEU A 104 6.88 2.66 -2.97
CA LEU A 104 8.25 2.21 -3.16
C LEU A 104 8.26 1.00 -4.08
N THR A 105 9.25 0.98 -4.98
CA THR A 105 9.54 -0.14 -5.89
C THR A 105 11.00 -0.54 -5.80
N ASP A 106 11.31 -1.75 -6.28
CA ASP A 106 12.70 -2.19 -6.47
C ASP A 106 13.53 -1.31 -7.42
N ALA A 107 12.88 -0.51 -8.29
CA ALA A 107 13.56 0.41 -9.19
C ALA A 107 13.92 1.74 -8.51
N ASP A 108 13.31 2.05 -7.37
CA ASP A 108 13.61 3.25 -6.63
C ASP A 108 14.94 3.08 -5.91
N SER A 109 15.90 3.97 -6.18
CA SER A 109 17.17 4.01 -5.45
C SER A 109 17.01 4.49 -4.01
N LYS A 110 15.78 4.71 -3.54
CA LYS A 110 15.43 5.26 -2.23
C LYS A 110 14.83 4.15 -1.38
N GLU A 111 15.37 3.96 -0.18
CA GLU A 111 14.81 3.01 0.79
C GLU A 111 13.57 3.55 1.52
N THR A 112 13.28 4.86 1.38
CA THR A 112 12.18 5.52 2.07
C THR A 112 11.49 6.54 1.17
N ALA A 113 10.17 6.53 1.18
CA ALA A 113 9.31 7.54 0.56
C ALA A 113 8.48 8.24 1.64
N SER A 114 8.17 9.53 1.46
CA SER A 114 7.32 10.28 2.37
C SER A 114 6.35 11.18 1.65
N LYS A 115 5.21 11.47 2.30
CA LYS A 115 4.25 12.48 1.86
C LYS A 115 3.57 13.11 3.06
N VAL A 116 3.35 14.42 2.96
CA VAL A 116 2.57 15.19 3.92
C VAL A 116 1.13 15.28 3.43
N ILE A 117 0.18 14.89 4.28
CA ILE A 117 -1.26 14.87 4.00
C ILE A 117 -2.03 15.67 5.03
N LYS A 118 -3.27 16.04 4.73
CA LYS A 118 -4.13 16.72 5.72
C LYS A 118 -4.60 15.73 6.77
N TYR A 119 -4.60 16.13 8.03
CA TYR A 119 -5.11 15.29 9.12
C TYR A 119 -6.58 14.89 8.91
N SER A 120 -7.40 15.80 8.38
CA SER A 120 -8.80 15.52 8.06
C SER A 120 -9.00 14.41 7.01
N GLU A 121 -7.99 14.12 6.19
CA GLU A 121 -8.04 12.98 5.28
C GLU A 121 -7.86 11.66 6.03
N ILE A 122 -7.07 11.63 7.11
CA ILE A 122 -6.96 10.45 7.99
C ILE A 122 -8.28 10.21 8.74
N GLU A 123 -8.99 11.26 9.10
CA GLU A 123 -10.29 11.15 9.80
C GLU A 123 -11.42 10.64 8.91
N THR A 124 -11.34 10.85 7.60
CA THR A 124 -12.45 10.63 6.66
C THR A 124 -12.18 9.55 5.61
N LYS A 125 -10.93 9.14 5.43
CA LYS A 125 -10.50 8.14 4.44
C LYS A 125 -9.95 6.89 5.14
N ARG A 126 -10.03 5.76 4.44
CA ARG A 126 -9.44 4.49 4.90
C ARG A 126 -7.96 4.46 4.51
N LEU A 127 -7.08 4.22 5.48
CA LEU A 127 -5.64 4.10 5.26
C LEU A 127 -5.27 2.62 5.06
N CYS A 128 -4.78 2.28 3.87
CA CYS A 128 -4.49 0.91 3.48
C CYS A 128 -3.02 0.72 3.11
N PHE A 129 -2.44 -0.39 3.56
CA PHE A 129 -1.15 -0.90 3.10
C PHE A 129 -1.38 -1.83 1.92
N SER A 130 -0.66 -1.57 0.83
CA SER A 130 -0.80 -2.29 -0.43
C SER A 130 0.51 -2.91 -0.85
N LYS A 131 0.45 -4.08 -1.50
CA LYS A 131 1.61 -4.73 -2.13
C LYS A 131 1.28 -5.31 -3.49
N ALA A 132 2.32 -5.51 -4.31
CA ALA A 132 2.21 -6.33 -5.50
C ALA A 132 2.16 -7.81 -5.10
N LYS A 133 1.20 -8.55 -5.65
CA LYS A 133 1.12 -10.01 -5.61
C LYS A 133 1.72 -10.61 -6.88
N ALA A 134 1.73 -11.94 -6.94
CA ALA A 134 2.10 -12.69 -8.13
C ALA A 134 1.44 -12.10 -9.39
N LEU A 135 2.19 -12.07 -10.49
CA LEU A 135 1.78 -11.50 -11.78
C LEU A 135 1.59 -9.97 -11.79
N GLY A 136 2.13 -9.25 -10.80
CA GLY A 136 2.17 -7.78 -10.78
C GLY A 136 0.85 -7.10 -10.39
N VAL A 137 -0.14 -7.87 -9.94
CA VAL A 137 -1.40 -7.33 -9.45
C VAL A 137 -1.17 -6.63 -8.12
N ARG A 138 -1.51 -5.35 -8.04
CA ARG A 138 -1.49 -4.59 -6.78
C ARG A 138 -2.75 -4.88 -5.99
N ALA A 139 -2.60 -5.19 -4.71
CA ALA A 139 -3.71 -5.47 -3.81
C ALA A 139 -3.55 -4.69 -2.50
N ASP A 140 -4.68 -4.16 -2.00
CA ASP A 140 -4.78 -3.60 -0.66
C ASP A 140 -4.83 -4.76 0.34
N MET A 141 -3.79 -4.89 1.16
CA MET A 141 -3.64 -6.02 2.06
C MET A 141 -4.22 -5.74 3.43
N TYR A 142 -3.91 -4.57 3.97
CA TYR A 142 -4.24 -4.23 5.35
C TYR A 142 -4.86 -2.86 5.44
N GLU A 143 -6.03 -2.76 6.04
CA GLU A 143 -6.62 -1.49 6.43
C GLU A 143 -6.34 -1.19 7.90
N LEU A 144 -5.87 0.02 8.19
CA LEU A 144 -5.57 0.50 9.54
C LEU A 144 -6.80 1.20 10.14
N LEU A 145 -7.56 0.48 10.97
CA LEU A 145 -8.91 0.90 11.40
C LEU A 145 -8.94 2.10 12.35
N ASP A 146 -7.89 2.28 13.14
CA ASP A 146 -7.79 3.27 14.21
C ASP A 146 -6.73 4.33 13.93
N ALA A 147 -6.38 4.54 12.65
CA ALA A 147 -5.39 5.53 12.22
C ALA A 147 -5.67 6.92 12.81
N SER A 148 -6.90 7.41 12.76
CA SER A 148 -7.30 8.73 13.30
C SER A 148 -7.27 8.84 14.82
N LYS A 149 -7.16 7.72 15.55
CA LYS A 149 -7.02 7.72 17.01
C LYS A 149 -5.57 7.82 17.46
N HIS A 150 -4.63 7.46 16.57
CA HIS A 150 -3.22 7.29 16.91
C HIS A 150 -2.29 8.25 16.16
N LEU A 151 -2.58 8.55 14.90
CA LEU A 151 -1.87 9.56 14.13
C LEU A 151 -2.30 10.93 14.63
N LYS A 152 -1.34 11.79 14.98
CA LYS A 152 -1.60 13.13 15.50
C LYS A 152 -1.24 14.18 14.46
N PRO A 153 -2.00 15.28 14.37
CA PRO A 153 -1.60 16.41 13.54
C PRO A 153 -0.27 17.01 14.03
N GLY A 154 0.54 17.51 13.11
CA GLY A 154 1.88 18.05 13.36
C GLY A 154 2.96 16.99 13.58
N HIS A 155 2.65 15.68 13.47
CA HIS A 155 3.60 14.60 13.70
C HIS A 155 4.07 13.92 12.40
N SER A 156 5.21 13.23 12.51
CA SER A 156 5.74 12.34 11.47
C SER A 156 5.70 10.89 11.92
N TYR A 157 5.26 10.00 11.05
CA TYR A 157 5.19 8.56 11.31
C TYR A 157 6.00 7.79 10.27
N LEU A 158 6.84 6.87 10.74
CA LEU A 158 7.59 5.96 9.89
C LEU A 158 6.98 4.56 9.98
N PHE A 159 6.41 4.12 8.87
CA PHE A 159 6.02 2.72 8.68
C PHE A 159 7.16 1.97 8.03
N ILE A 160 7.52 0.82 8.58
CA ILE A 160 8.57 -0.04 8.04
C ILE A 160 7.95 -1.38 7.66
N TRP A 161 7.99 -1.72 6.36
CA TRP A 161 7.62 -3.03 5.86
C TRP A 161 8.87 -3.91 5.83
N HIS A 162 9.04 -4.72 6.87
CA HIS A 162 10.25 -5.51 7.08
C HIS A 162 10.32 -6.74 6.19
N LYS A 163 9.17 -7.37 5.96
CA LYS A 163 9.08 -8.66 5.30
C LYS A 163 7.73 -8.83 4.58
N ASP A 164 7.79 -9.49 3.42
CA ASP A 164 6.65 -10.07 2.70
C ASP A 164 6.24 -11.46 3.26
#